data_AF-A0A9W9EQ98-F1
#
_entry.id   AF-A0A9W9EQ98-F1
#
_cell.length_a   1.000
_cell.length_b   1.000
_cell.length_c   1.000
_cell.angle_alpha   90.00
_cell.angle_beta   90.00
_cell.angle_gamma   90.00
#
_symmetry.space_group_name_H-M   'P 1'
#
loop_
_entity.id
_entity.type
_entity.pdbx_description
1 polymer ?
#
loop_
_entity_poly.entity_id
_entity_poly.type
_entity_poly.pdbx_seq_one_letter_code
_entity_poly.pdbx_strand_id
1 'polypeptide(L)'
;MSSWPYHFATLSEEDKLRRRELLDLRGSYAQWSVIMVITLLRVYQAWVKAAYPTDSSVKPRWGPVSWWDRPLVAGWMETRRQYLICGVWLLWLVALSVWNSGEDYLHLTKALGHVGLSQLPLQVLMSPAAYISTSKPSASSIVSFLTSIPQGTLTPYHRLFGRMVISPLLFVHATLYLLFFVQSEHPEFGSLLNKRVRDLDVQCGLLALSAAVLLLLFVRPRATAPKSGTQTWLAAGSMQERRRSFYFGHVSLVVILCSAAYFHVAQAQGYMLQTLGSSVLNGACSLAMIRWGGRVK
;
A
#
# COMPACT_ATOMS: atom_id res chain seq x y z
N MET A 1 -30.33 -22.12 -2.45
CA MET A 1 -29.07 -22.74 -2.92
C MET A 1 -28.11 -21.60 -3.21
N SER A 2 -26.97 -21.52 -2.53
CA SER A 2 -26.04 -20.39 -2.63
C SER A 2 -25.37 -20.35 -4.01
N SER A 3 -25.60 -19.26 -4.76
CA SER A 3 -25.06 -18.99 -6.10
C SER A 3 -23.61 -18.53 -6.10
N TRP A 4 -22.76 -19.06 -5.20
CA TRP A 4 -21.36 -18.67 -5.12
C TRP A 4 -20.55 -19.39 -6.21
N PRO A 5 -19.91 -18.67 -7.15
CA PRO A 5 -19.35 -19.27 -8.35
C PRO A 5 -17.94 -19.87 -8.16
N TYR A 6 -17.34 -19.74 -6.98
CA TYR A 6 -15.98 -20.25 -6.73
C TYR A 6 -15.99 -21.53 -5.89
N HIS A 7 -15.30 -22.57 -6.37
CA HIS A 7 -15.28 -23.90 -5.80
C HIS A 7 -13.86 -24.36 -5.44
N PHE A 8 -13.76 -25.35 -4.55
CA PHE A 8 -12.48 -25.98 -4.20
C PHE A 8 -12.12 -27.01 -5.28
N ALA A 9 -11.26 -26.59 -6.22
CA ALA A 9 -10.83 -27.43 -7.33
C ALA A 9 -9.58 -28.25 -6.98
N THR A 10 -9.63 -29.56 -7.26
CA THR A 10 -8.46 -30.43 -7.35
C THR A 10 -7.77 -30.20 -8.69
N LEU A 11 -6.49 -29.83 -8.66
CA LEU A 11 -5.72 -29.49 -9.86
C LEU A 11 -4.66 -30.55 -10.16
N SER A 12 -4.46 -30.82 -11.46
CA SER A 12 -3.27 -31.53 -11.96
C SER A 12 -1.99 -30.70 -11.72
N GLU A 13 -0.82 -31.33 -11.86
CA GLU A 13 0.45 -30.59 -11.75
C GLU A 13 0.62 -29.53 -12.86
N GLU A 14 0.13 -29.83 -14.06
CA GLU A 14 0.11 -28.88 -15.18
C GLU A 14 -0.76 -27.67 -14.86
N ASP A 15 -1.97 -27.88 -14.32
CA ASP A 15 -2.85 -26.78 -13.91
C ASP A 15 -2.24 -25.94 -12.78
N LYS A 16 -1.53 -26.57 -11.84
CA LYS A 16 -0.81 -25.85 -10.77
C LYS A 16 0.33 -25.00 -11.32
N LEU A 17 1.01 -25.45 -12.38
CA LEU A 17 2.04 -24.67 -13.06
C LEU A 17 1.39 -23.49 -13.79
N ARG A 18 0.33 -23.75 -14.56
CA ARG A 18 -0.40 -22.71 -15.29
C ARG A 18 -0.97 -21.64 -14.36
N ARG A 19 -1.50 -22.05 -13.21
CA ARG A 19 -1.95 -21.14 -12.14
C ARG A 19 -0.80 -20.25 -11.66
N ARG A 20 0.41 -20.80 -11.48
CA ARG A 20 1.58 -20.03 -11.05
C ARG A 20 1.98 -18.98 -12.08
N GLU A 21 2.11 -19.37 -13.35
CA GLU A 21 2.44 -18.43 -14.43
C GLU A 21 1.45 -17.24 -14.49
N LEU A 22 0.15 -17.53 -14.34
CA LEU A 22 -0.86 -16.50 -14.39
C LEU A 22 -0.81 -15.56 -13.17
N LEU A 23 -0.50 -16.09 -11.99
CA LEU A 23 -0.29 -15.27 -10.79
C LEU A 23 0.88 -14.31 -10.98
N ASP A 24 2.00 -14.79 -11.50
CA ASP A 24 3.20 -13.99 -11.76
C ASP A 24 2.93 -12.92 -12.85
N LEU A 25 2.16 -13.28 -13.88
CA LEU A 25 1.74 -12.34 -14.93
C LEU A 25 0.88 -11.20 -14.38
N ARG A 26 -0.11 -11.51 -13.53
CA ARG A 26 -0.98 -10.50 -12.90
C ARG A 26 -0.19 -9.58 -11.98
N GLY A 27 0.74 -10.13 -11.20
CA GLY A 27 1.66 -9.36 -10.39
C GLY A 27 2.49 -8.38 -11.24
N SER A 28 3.03 -8.87 -12.34
CA SER A 28 3.78 -8.06 -13.32
C SER A 28 2.92 -6.97 -13.94
N TYR A 29 1.69 -7.28 -14.39
CA TYR A 29 0.77 -6.28 -14.93
C TYR A 29 0.43 -5.19 -13.93
N ALA A 30 0.23 -5.55 -12.65
CA ALA A 30 0.01 -4.58 -11.60
C ALA A 30 1.21 -3.62 -11.44
N GLN A 31 2.44 -4.11 -11.54
CA GLN A 31 3.66 -3.27 -11.47
C GLN A 31 3.89 -2.43 -12.73
N TRP A 32 3.70 -3.01 -13.91
CA TRP A 32 3.80 -2.28 -15.18
C TRP A 32 2.75 -1.17 -15.26
N SER A 33 1.55 -1.39 -14.70
CA SER A 33 0.52 -0.36 -14.60
C SER A 33 1.00 0.86 -13.82
N VAL A 34 1.79 0.67 -12.76
CA VAL A 34 2.37 1.79 -11.97
C VAL A 34 3.32 2.61 -12.83
N ILE A 35 4.23 1.94 -13.53
CA ILE A 35 5.20 2.59 -14.42
C ILE A 35 4.46 3.35 -15.52
N MET A 36 3.44 2.72 -16.13
CA MET A 36 2.61 3.35 -17.14
C MET A 36 1.94 4.62 -16.61
N VAL A 37 1.31 4.60 -15.42
CA VAL A 37 0.67 5.78 -14.84
C VAL A 37 1.68 6.90 -14.56
N ILE A 38 2.86 6.58 -14.01
CA ILE A 38 3.90 7.59 -13.75
C ILE A 38 4.37 8.22 -15.07
N THR A 39 4.61 7.40 -16.11
CA THR A 39 5.02 7.87 -17.43
C THR A 39 3.96 8.74 -18.09
N LEU A 40 2.69 8.31 -18.10
CA LEU A 40 1.59 9.09 -18.66
C LEU A 40 1.42 10.42 -17.94
N LEU A 41 1.51 10.43 -16.61
CA LEU A 41 1.46 11.64 -15.81
C LEU A 41 2.61 12.60 -16.18
N ARG A 42 3.81 12.07 -16.42
CA ARG A 42 4.97 12.86 -16.83
C ARG A 42 4.83 13.46 -18.21
N VAL A 43 4.37 12.67 -19.18
CA VAL A 43 4.09 13.14 -20.53
C VAL A 43 3.01 14.22 -20.51
N TYR A 44 1.92 13.99 -19.77
CA TYR A 44 0.86 14.98 -19.61
C TYR A 44 1.37 16.30 -19.02
N GLN A 45 2.17 16.25 -17.95
CA GLN A 45 2.74 17.45 -17.35
C GLN A 45 3.69 18.20 -18.28
N ALA A 46 4.52 17.48 -19.06
CA ALA A 46 5.41 18.08 -20.04
C ALA A 46 4.61 18.76 -21.16
N TRP A 47 3.55 18.10 -21.65
CA TRP A 47 2.63 18.64 -22.64
C TRP A 47 1.92 19.91 -22.13
N VAL A 48 1.35 19.90 -20.92
CA VAL A 48 0.70 21.08 -20.33
C VAL A 48 1.67 22.25 -20.21
N LYS A 49 2.91 22.01 -19.76
CA LYS A 49 3.94 23.06 -19.65
C LYS A 49 4.33 23.64 -21.01
N ALA A 50 4.39 22.81 -22.05
CA ALA A 50 4.72 23.25 -23.41
C ALA A 50 3.56 24.00 -24.07
N ALA A 51 2.31 23.55 -23.85
CA ALA A 51 1.11 24.17 -24.41
C ALA A 51 0.74 25.49 -23.72
N TYR A 52 1.04 25.61 -22.43
CA TYR A 52 0.74 26.79 -21.62
C TYR A 52 2.00 27.28 -20.90
N PRO A 53 2.95 27.92 -21.62
CA PRO A 53 4.12 28.50 -20.99
C PRO A 53 3.65 29.52 -19.93
N THR A 54 3.98 29.23 -18.68
CA THR A 54 3.49 30.02 -17.54
C THR A 54 4.18 31.37 -17.55
N ASP A 55 3.43 32.44 -17.85
CA ASP A 55 3.91 33.80 -17.64
C ASP A 55 4.03 34.04 -16.12
N SER A 56 5.26 34.16 -15.64
CA SER A 56 5.59 34.27 -14.21
C SER A 56 5.04 35.56 -13.55
N SER A 57 4.46 36.46 -14.34
CA SER A 57 3.86 37.72 -13.90
C SER A 57 2.43 37.60 -13.35
N VAL A 58 1.71 36.51 -13.64
CA VAL A 58 0.32 36.35 -13.20
C VAL A 58 0.25 35.65 -11.83
N LYS A 59 -0.01 36.42 -10.77
CA LYS A 59 -0.27 35.85 -9.44
C LYS A 59 -1.50 34.93 -9.51
N PRO A 60 -1.45 33.70 -8.98
CA PRO A 60 -2.59 32.80 -8.97
C PRO A 60 -3.73 33.44 -8.18
N ARG A 61 -4.85 33.72 -8.86
CA ARG A 61 -6.07 34.20 -8.23
C ARG A 61 -6.66 33.00 -7.48
N TRP A 62 -6.74 33.10 -6.15
CA TRP A 62 -7.31 32.03 -5.31
C TRP A 62 -8.81 31.94 -5.58
N GLY A 63 -9.18 31.13 -6.56
CA GLY A 63 -10.56 30.78 -6.85
C GLY A 63 -11.17 29.90 -5.75
N PRO A 64 -12.49 29.70 -5.77
CA PRO A 64 -13.16 28.81 -4.84
C PRO A 64 -12.57 27.40 -4.91
N VAL A 65 -12.32 26.79 -3.75
CA VAL A 65 -11.80 25.42 -3.65
C VAL A 65 -12.79 24.45 -4.30
N SER A 66 -12.32 23.75 -5.34
CA SER A 66 -13.08 22.76 -6.10
C SER A 66 -13.71 21.71 -5.17
N TRP A 67 -14.92 21.27 -5.49
CA TRP A 67 -15.62 20.21 -4.75
C TRP A 67 -14.78 18.91 -4.65
N TRP A 68 -13.98 18.64 -5.69
CA TRP A 68 -13.06 17.50 -5.75
C TRP A 68 -11.92 17.58 -4.73
N ASP A 69 -11.52 18.79 -4.35
CA ASP A 69 -10.42 19.06 -3.43
C ASP A 69 -10.91 19.24 -1.98
N ARG A 70 -12.23 19.07 -1.74
CA ARG A 70 -12.83 18.99 -0.40
C ARG A 70 -12.82 17.56 0.13
N PRO A 71 -12.80 17.37 1.47
CA PRO A 71 -12.88 16.05 2.08
C PRO A 71 -14.24 15.40 1.83
N LEU A 72 -14.27 14.06 1.76
CA LEU A 72 -15.50 13.28 1.54
C LEU A 72 -16.50 13.47 2.68
N VAL A 73 -16.01 13.39 3.92
CA VAL A 73 -16.75 13.60 5.16
C VAL A 73 -16.08 14.71 5.96
N ALA A 74 -16.87 15.55 6.65
CA ALA A 74 -16.34 16.60 7.50
C ALA A 74 -15.37 16.01 8.56
N GLY A 75 -14.18 16.61 8.69
CA GLY A 75 -13.13 16.14 9.59
C GLY A 75 -12.19 15.06 9.01
N TRP A 76 -12.45 14.55 7.81
CA TRP A 76 -11.51 13.64 7.13
C TRP A 76 -10.36 14.42 6.47
N MET A 77 -9.19 13.79 6.38
CA MET A 77 -7.97 14.42 5.87
C MET A 77 -7.82 14.30 4.36
N GLU A 78 -8.40 13.26 3.77
CA GLU A 78 -8.26 12.93 2.35
C GLU A 78 -9.42 13.49 1.51
N THR A 79 -9.12 13.94 0.29
CA THR A 79 -10.07 14.61 -0.62
C THR A 79 -10.88 13.62 -1.46
N ARG A 80 -12.03 14.05 -1.99
CA ARG A 80 -12.86 13.22 -2.91
C ARG A 80 -12.06 12.72 -4.11
N ARG A 81 -11.21 13.58 -4.67
CA ARG A 81 -10.29 13.22 -5.75
C ARG A 81 -9.37 12.06 -5.37
N GLN A 82 -8.80 12.09 -4.17
CA GLN A 82 -7.90 11.03 -3.69
C GLN A 82 -8.65 9.70 -3.55
N TYR A 83 -9.87 9.72 -3.00
CA TYR A 83 -10.73 8.53 -2.92
C TYR A 83 -11.07 7.97 -4.30
N LEU A 84 -11.45 8.83 -5.25
CA LEU A 84 -11.77 8.40 -6.60
C LEU A 84 -10.57 7.70 -7.25
N ILE A 85 -9.38 8.31 -7.19
CA ILE A 85 -8.16 7.75 -7.81
C ILE A 85 -7.79 6.41 -7.17
N CYS A 86 -7.76 6.34 -5.83
CA CYS A 86 -7.46 5.08 -5.13
C CYS A 86 -8.54 4.02 -5.38
N GLY A 87 -9.81 4.41 -5.51
CA GLY A 87 -10.92 3.50 -5.79
C GLY A 87 -10.86 2.91 -7.20
N VAL A 88 -10.58 3.75 -8.21
CA VAL A 88 -10.34 3.29 -9.59
C VAL A 88 -9.14 2.35 -9.64
N TRP A 89 -8.07 2.67 -8.91
CA TRP A 89 -6.90 1.79 -8.83
C TRP A 89 -7.23 0.44 -8.15
N LEU A 90 -7.96 0.46 -7.04
CA LEU A 90 -8.41 -0.77 -6.39
C LEU A 90 -9.26 -1.63 -7.34
N LEU A 91 -10.20 -1.01 -8.07
CA LEU A 91 -11.05 -1.71 -9.03
C LEU A 91 -10.21 -2.40 -10.11
N TRP A 92 -9.19 -1.72 -10.63
CA TRP A 92 -8.24 -2.31 -11.57
C TRP A 92 -7.50 -3.52 -10.99
N LEU A 93 -6.99 -3.40 -9.76
CA LEU A 93 -6.28 -4.52 -9.12
C LEU A 93 -7.20 -5.71 -8.82
N VAL A 94 -8.43 -5.46 -8.38
CA VAL A 94 -9.45 -6.51 -8.18
C VAL A 94 -9.79 -7.17 -9.52
N ALA A 95 -9.94 -6.40 -10.60
CA ALA A 95 -10.15 -6.94 -11.93
C ALA A 95 -8.98 -7.85 -12.36
N LEU A 96 -7.73 -7.46 -12.11
CA LEU A 96 -6.57 -8.32 -12.34
C LEU A 96 -6.60 -9.60 -11.51
N SER A 97 -7.06 -9.55 -10.25
CA SER A 97 -7.19 -10.76 -9.41
C SER A 97 -8.29 -11.72 -9.89
N VAL A 98 -9.36 -11.20 -10.50
CA VAL A 98 -10.48 -12.01 -11.01
C VAL A 98 -10.23 -12.51 -12.44
N TRP A 99 -9.58 -11.71 -13.28
CA TRP A 99 -9.37 -11.99 -14.69
C TRP A 99 -8.68 -13.33 -14.92
N ASN A 100 -9.33 -14.26 -15.64
CA ASN A 100 -8.86 -15.62 -15.91
C ASN A 100 -8.67 -16.51 -14.65
N SER A 101 -9.37 -16.20 -13.54
CA SER A 101 -9.39 -17.09 -12.37
C SER A 101 -10.37 -18.25 -12.51
N GLY A 102 -11.30 -18.19 -13.47
CA GLY A 102 -12.36 -19.18 -13.62
C GLY A 102 -13.21 -19.28 -12.35
N GLU A 103 -13.61 -20.50 -12.01
CA GLU A 103 -14.35 -20.84 -10.79
C GLU A 103 -13.42 -21.32 -9.65
N ASP A 104 -12.11 -21.11 -9.78
CA ASP A 104 -11.13 -21.63 -8.84
C ASP A 104 -10.94 -20.70 -7.64
N TYR A 105 -11.50 -21.12 -6.49
CA TYR A 105 -11.47 -20.35 -5.25
C TYR A 105 -10.04 -20.03 -4.78
N LEU A 106 -9.15 -21.02 -4.83
CA LEU A 106 -7.77 -20.85 -4.37
C LEU A 106 -6.95 -20.01 -5.35
N HIS A 107 -7.30 -20.01 -6.63
CA HIS A 107 -6.69 -19.14 -7.61
C HIS A 107 -7.00 -17.68 -7.34
N LEU A 108 -8.28 -17.32 -7.18
CA LEU A 108 -8.69 -15.96 -6.81
C LEU A 108 -8.02 -15.53 -5.50
N THR A 109 -8.07 -16.40 -4.49
CA THR A 109 -7.48 -16.12 -3.17
C THR A 109 -6.00 -15.81 -3.28
N LYS A 110 -5.22 -16.63 -4.00
CA LYS A 110 -3.79 -16.39 -4.23
C LYS A 110 -3.54 -15.11 -5.04
N ALA A 111 -4.39 -14.82 -6.02
CA ALA A 111 -4.25 -13.64 -6.87
C ALA A 111 -4.41 -12.33 -6.08
N LEU A 112 -5.35 -12.28 -5.14
CA LEU A 112 -5.54 -11.12 -4.26
C LEU A 112 -4.29 -10.83 -3.41
N GLY A 113 -3.70 -11.87 -2.81
CA GLY A 113 -2.47 -11.73 -2.03
C GLY A 113 -1.29 -11.30 -2.91
N HIS A 114 -1.13 -11.94 -4.07
CA HIS A 114 -0.02 -11.67 -4.99
C HIS A 114 -0.10 -10.25 -5.58
N VAL A 115 -1.27 -9.82 -6.05
CA VAL A 115 -1.51 -8.47 -6.56
C VAL A 115 -1.43 -7.43 -5.44
N GLY A 116 -1.92 -7.74 -4.24
CA GLY A 116 -1.83 -6.83 -3.09
C GLY A 116 -0.38 -6.57 -2.64
N LEU A 117 0.43 -7.62 -2.53
CA LEU A 117 1.83 -7.52 -2.13
C LEU A 117 2.70 -6.83 -3.19
N SER A 118 2.38 -6.95 -4.47
CA SER A 118 3.12 -6.29 -5.55
C SER A 118 3.06 -4.76 -5.51
N GLN A 119 2.14 -4.19 -4.71
CA GLN A 119 1.98 -2.76 -4.53
C GLN A 119 2.85 -2.16 -3.41
N LEU A 120 3.45 -2.99 -2.55
CA LEU A 120 4.30 -2.53 -1.44
C LEU A 120 5.53 -1.71 -1.88
N PRO A 121 6.22 -2.03 -3.00
CA PRO A 121 7.31 -1.19 -3.51
C PRO A 121 6.86 0.25 -3.77
N LEU A 122 5.75 0.44 -4.49
CA LEU A 122 5.19 1.78 -4.75
C LEU A 122 4.79 2.47 -3.45
N GLN A 123 4.15 1.75 -2.53
CA GLN A 123 3.71 2.28 -1.24
C GLN A 123 4.87 2.91 -0.47
N VAL A 124 6.04 2.26 -0.47
CA VAL A 124 7.26 2.80 0.17
C VAL A 124 7.86 3.95 -0.64
N LEU A 125 7.86 3.91 -1.97
CA LEU A 125 8.36 5.01 -2.81
C LEU A 125 7.54 6.31 -2.69
N MET A 126 6.27 6.23 -2.32
CA MET A 126 5.44 7.40 -2.02
C MET A 126 5.69 7.99 -0.62
N SER A 127 6.33 7.24 0.28
CA SER A 127 6.51 7.64 1.67
C SER A 127 7.53 8.79 1.82
N PRO A 128 7.35 9.70 2.80
CA PRO A 128 8.33 10.73 3.10
C PRO A 128 9.52 10.13 3.86
N ALA A 129 10.57 9.70 3.16
CA ALA A 129 11.67 8.96 3.77
C ALA A 129 12.41 9.74 4.87
N ALA A 130 12.48 11.07 4.76
CA ALA A 130 13.13 11.95 5.73
C ALA A 130 12.17 12.55 6.77
N TYR A 131 11.08 11.85 7.12
CA TYR A 131 10.06 12.36 8.05
C TYR A 131 10.59 12.79 9.42
N ILE A 132 11.68 12.17 9.92
CA ILE A 132 12.32 12.53 11.19
C ILE A 132 13.16 13.83 11.08
N SER A 133 13.50 14.26 9.86
CA SER A 133 14.34 15.44 9.65
C SER A 133 13.69 16.70 10.23
N THR A 134 14.41 17.40 11.11
CA THR A 134 13.97 18.66 11.72
C THR A 134 13.98 19.81 10.71
N SER A 135 14.82 19.73 9.68
CA SER A 135 14.95 20.78 8.67
C SER A 135 14.00 20.62 7.49
N LYS A 136 13.75 19.38 7.04
CA LYS A 136 12.91 19.08 5.86
C LYS A 136 12.11 17.77 6.03
N PRO A 137 11.10 17.74 6.93
CA PRO A 137 10.30 16.52 7.19
C PRO A 137 9.41 16.10 6.00
N SER A 138 9.25 16.97 5.01
CA SER A 138 8.54 16.73 3.75
C SER A 138 9.49 16.67 2.55
N ALA A 139 10.73 16.22 2.75
CA ALA A 139 11.66 16.02 1.64
C ALA A 139 11.04 15.13 0.56
N SER A 140 11.30 15.47 -0.70
CA SER A 140 10.75 14.76 -1.85
C SER A 140 11.17 13.31 -1.87
N SER A 141 10.19 12.41 -1.95
CA SER A 141 10.43 11.02 -2.29
C SER A 141 10.84 10.87 -3.76
N ILE A 142 11.27 9.67 -4.16
CA ILE A 142 11.53 9.34 -5.58
C ILE A 142 10.30 9.63 -6.43
N VAL A 143 9.10 9.22 -5.99
CA VAL A 143 7.87 9.50 -6.74
C VAL A 143 7.60 11.00 -6.81
N SER A 144 7.87 11.76 -5.75
CA SER A 144 7.77 13.23 -5.77
C SER A 144 8.67 13.84 -6.84
N PHE A 145 9.91 13.37 -6.92
CA PHE A 145 10.87 13.81 -7.93
C PHE A 145 10.45 13.41 -9.35
N LEU A 146 10.12 12.12 -9.54
CA LEU A 146 9.72 11.55 -10.83
C LEU A 146 8.38 12.05 -11.34
N THR A 147 7.49 12.56 -10.50
CA THR A 147 6.19 13.11 -10.93
C THR A 147 6.14 14.62 -10.83
N SER A 148 7.19 15.26 -10.32
CA SER A 148 7.18 16.68 -9.94
C SER A 148 6.00 17.09 -9.04
N ILE A 149 5.34 16.12 -8.38
CA ILE A 149 4.27 16.38 -7.42
C ILE A 149 4.91 16.63 -6.04
N PRO A 150 4.55 17.72 -5.33
CA PRO A 150 5.07 17.97 -3.99
C PRO A 150 4.76 16.83 -3.01
N GLN A 151 5.71 16.53 -2.11
CA GLN A 151 5.55 15.46 -1.11
C GLN A 151 4.31 15.65 -0.22
N GLY A 152 3.92 16.90 0.07
CA GLY A 152 2.70 17.22 0.82
C GLY A 152 1.42 16.69 0.15
N THR A 153 1.39 16.66 -1.19
CA THR A 153 0.29 16.13 -1.99
C THR A 153 0.34 14.61 -2.10
N LEU A 154 1.53 14.00 -2.15
CA LEU A 154 1.70 12.54 -2.21
C LEU A 154 1.45 11.83 -0.88
N THR A 155 1.73 12.48 0.24
CA THR A 155 1.60 11.85 1.57
C THR A 155 0.16 11.41 1.89
N PRO A 156 -0.91 12.16 1.54
CA PRO A 156 -2.29 11.66 1.56
C PRO A 156 -2.51 10.41 0.71
N TYR A 157 -1.95 10.34 -0.51
CA TYR A 157 -2.06 9.15 -1.35
C TYR A 157 -1.36 7.95 -0.71
N HIS A 158 -0.16 8.08 -0.16
CA HIS A 158 0.49 7.01 0.60
C HIS A 158 -0.41 6.46 1.72
N ARG A 159 -1.04 7.32 2.52
CA ARG A 159 -1.95 6.87 3.59
C ARG A 159 -3.19 6.17 3.02
N LEU A 160 -3.83 6.79 2.04
CA LEU A 160 -5.08 6.28 1.49
C LEU A 160 -4.86 4.99 0.71
N PHE A 161 -3.76 4.88 -0.02
CA PHE A 161 -3.40 3.71 -0.80
C PHE A 161 -3.13 2.50 0.10
N GLY A 162 -2.38 2.67 1.19
CA GLY A 162 -2.23 1.61 2.19
C GLY A 162 -3.58 1.14 2.74
N ARG A 163 -4.45 2.09 3.13
CA ARG A 163 -5.75 1.81 3.76
C ARG A 163 -6.81 1.24 2.82
N MET A 164 -6.92 1.76 1.60
CA MET A 164 -8.00 1.45 0.65
C MET A 164 -7.60 0.44 -0.42
N VAL A 165 -6.31 0.32 -0.73
CA VAL A 165 -5.84 -0.57 -1.81
C VAL A 165 -5.20 -1.81 -1.21
N ILE A 166 -4.12 -1.66 -0.45
CA ILE A 166 -3.32 -2.80 0.03
C ILE A 166 -4.08 -3.59 1.09
N SER A 167 -4.55 -2.92 2.16
CA SER A 167 -5.17 -3.62 3.28
C SER A 167 -6.41 -4.44 2.91
N PRO A 168 -7.36 -3.95 2.08
CA PRO A 168 -8.52 -4.76 1.68
C PRO A 168 -8.13 -5.99 0.87
N LEU A 169 -7.18 -5.89 -0.07
CA LEU A 169 -6.72 -7.03 -0.86
C LEU A 169 -6.10 -8.12 0.02
N LEU A 170 -5.24 -7.74 0.97
CA LEU A 170 -4.60 -8.68 1.90
C LEU A 170 -5.61 -9.26 2.91
N PHE A 171 -6.56 -8.45 3.38
CA PHE A 171 -7.58 -8.91 4.33
C PHE A 171 -8.55 -9.90 3.68
N VAL A 172 -9.00 -9.63 2.47
CA VAL A 172 -9.86 -10.56 1.72
C VAL A 172 -9.08 -11.84 1.40
N HIS A 173 -7.82 -11.74 0.95
CA HIS A 173 -6.95 -12.90 0.77
C HIS A 173 -6.86 -13.79 2.03
N ALA A 174 -6.58 -13.19 3.19
CA ALA A 174 -6.46 -13.93 4.44
C ALA A 174 -7.81 -14.53 4.88
N THR A 175 -8.90 -13.78 4.75
CA THR A 175 -10.26 -14.24 5.08
C THR A 175 -10.64 -15.44 4.22
N LEU A 176 -10.43 -15.37 2.90
CA LEU A 176 -10.76 -16.46 2.00
C LEU A 176 -9.92 -17.72 2.31
N TYR A 177 -8.63 -17.58 2.63
CA TYR A 177 -7.82 -18.72 3.06
C TYR A 177 -8.27 -19.33 4.39
N LEU A 178 -8.59 -18.50 5.38
CA LEU A 178 -9.11 -18.97 6.66
C LEU A 178 -10.44 -19.71 6.48
N LEU A 179 -11.35 -19.19 5.65
CA LEU A 179 -12.60 -19.87 5.31
C LEU A 179 -12.34 -21.23 4.63
N PHE A 180 -11.41 -21.29 3.69
CA PHE A 180 -11.00 -22.57 3.07
C PHE A 180 -10.46 -23.56 4.12
N PHE A 181 -9.61 -23.11 5.04
CA PHE A 181 -9.05 -23.97 6.09
C PHE A 181 -10.09 -24.45 7.10
N VAL A 182 -11.11 -23.64 7.42
CA VAL A 182 -12.21 -24.03 8.31
C VAL A 182 -13.13 -25.05 7.62
N GLN A 183 -13.41 -24.85 6.34
CA GLN A 183 -14.36 -25.69 5.59
C GLN A 183 -13.75 -27.00 5.06
N SER A 184 -12.43 -27.12 5.05
CA SER A 184 -11.74 -28.33 4.59
C SER A 184 -11.43 -29.26 5.77
N GLU A 185 -11.78 -30.53 5.64
CA GLU A 185 -11.47 -31.56 6.63
C GLU A 185 -10.01 -32.01 6.54
N HIS A 186 -9.47 -32.51 7.66
CA HIS A 186 -8.15 -33.13 7.70
C HIS A 186 -8.19 -34.44 8.51
N PRO A 187 -7.66 -35.56 7.99
CA PRO A 187 -7.80 -36.89 8.61
C PRO A 187 -7.37 -36.96 10.08
N GLU A 188 -6.25 -36.32 10.42
CA GLU A 188 -5.67 -36.40 11.77
C GLU A 188 -6.08 -35.26 12.72
N PHE A 189 -6.51 -34.11 12.18
CA PHE A 189 -6.69 -32.86 12.95
C PHE A 189 -8.15 -32.38 12.97
N GLY A 190 -9.07 -33.14 12.37
CA GLY A 190 -10.47 -32.78 12.16
C GLY A 190 -10.65 -31.74 11.07
N SER A 191 -10.05 -30.55 11.26
CA SER A 191 -10.04 -29.47 10.27
C SER A 191 -8.64 -29.20 9.72
N LEU A 192 -8.60 -28.72 8.49
CA LEU A 192 -7.37 -28.25 7.87
C LEU A 192 -6.79 -27.04 8.62
N LEU A 193 -7.63 -26.17 9.21
CA LEU A 193 -7.18 -25.05 10.04
C LEU A 193 -6.32 -25.52 11.22
N ASN A 194 -6.78 -26.52 11.96
CA ASN A 194 -6.06 -27.05 13.12
C ASN A 194 -4.65 -27.52 12.73
N LYS A 195 -4.51 -28.16 11.57
CA LYS A 195 -3.20 -28.54 11.05
C LYS A 195 -2.40 -27.30 10.63
N ARG A 196 -2.96 -26.49 9.74
CA ARG A 196 -2.25 -25.43 9.02
C ARG A 196 -1.82 -24.28 9.91
N VAL A 197 -2.54 -23.95 11.00
CA VAL A 197 -2.12 -22.89 11.95
C VAL A 197 -0.80 -23.22 12.66
N ARG A 198 -0.40 -24.50 12.69
CA ARG A 198 0.87 -24.95 13.26
C ARG A 198 2.02 -24.91 12.26
N ASP A 199 1.73 -24.77 10.97
CA ASP A 199 2.75 -24.64 9.94
C ASP A 199 3.32 -23.22 9.91
N LEU A 200 4.64 -23.12 9.71
CA LEU A 200 5.38 -21.85 9.76
C LEU A 200 4.87 -20.83 8.73
N ASP A 201 4.52 -21.29 7.53
CA ASP A 201 4.02 -20.42 6.46
C ASP A 201 2.74 -19.70 6.89
N VAL A 202 1.78 -20.40 7.50
CA VAL A 202 0.54 -19.78 7.99
C VAL A 202 0.79 -18.87 9.19
N GLN A 203 1.68 -19.24 10.11
CA GLN A 203 2.06 -18.35 11.22
C GLN A 203 2.66 -17.04 10.72
N CYS A 204 3.55 -17.10 9.73
CA CYS A 204 4.08 -15.92 9.06
C CYS A 204 2.96 -15.10 8.38
N GLY A 205 1.99 -15.77 7.74
CA GLY A 205 0.82 -15.09 7.15
C GLY A 205 -0.05 -14.37 8.19
N LEU A 206 -0.29 -14.98 9.34
CA LEU A 206 -1.04 -14.39 10.46
C LEU A 206 -0.28 -13.23 11.11
N LEU A 207 1.04 -13.33 11.25
CA LEU A 207 1.89 -12.24 11.72
C LEU A 207 1.87 -11.05 10.76
N ALA A 208 1.96 -11.31 9.45
CA ALA A 208 1.84 -10.29 8.41
C ALA A 208 0.47 -9.60 8.46
N LEU A 209 -0.62 -10.36 8.57
CA LEU A 209 -1.98 -9.81 8.70
C LEU A 209 -2.11 -8.95 9.96
N SER A 210 -1.57 -9.42 11.09
CA SER A 210 -1.60 -8.68 12.36
C SER A 210 -0.84 -7.36 12.25
N ALA A 211 0.36 -7.37 11.64
CA ALA A 211 1.12 -6.16 11.37
C ALA A 211 0.35 -5.19 10.45
N ALA A 212 -0.31 -5.69 9.40
CA ALA A 212 -1.14 -4.87 8.51
C ALA A 212 -2.34 -4.23 9.23
N VAL A 213 -3.01 -4.95 10.13
CA VAL A 213 -4.10 -4.41 10.97
C VAL A 213 -3.55 -3.36 11.93
N LEU A 214 -2.43 -3.64 12.60
CA LEU A 214 -1.79 -2.66 13.49
C LEU A 214 -1.38 -1.39 12.73
N LEU A 215 -0.89 -1.48 11.49
CA LEU A 215 -0.58 -0.32 10.66
C LEU A 215 -1.81 0.55 10.35
N LEU A 216 -3.01 -0.03 10.26
CA LEU A 216 -4.27 0.70 10.09
C LEU A 216 -4.70 1.40 11.38
N LEU A 217 -4.52 0.74 12.53
CA LEU A 217 -4.88 1.26 13.85
C LEU A 217 -3.85 2.28 14.37
N PHE A 218 -2.60 2.17 13.94
CA PHE A 218 -1.49 3.03 14.36
C PHE A 218 -1.53 4.37 13.60
N VAL A 219 -2.41 5.25 14.06
CA VAL A 219 -2.69 6.53 13.41
C VAL A 219 -1.66 7.60 13.78
N ARG A 220 -1.30 8.43 12.79
CA ARG A 220 -0.41 9.58 12.95
C ARG A 220 -0.91 10.54 14.05
N PRO A 221 -0.03 11.04 14.93
CA PRO A 221 -0.38 12.05 15.93
C PRO A 221 -0.98 13.31 15.30
N ARG A 222 -2.12 13.77 15.82
CA ARG A 222 -2.79 15.00 15.40
C ARG A 222 -2.40 16.17 16.30
N ALA A 223 -2.17 17.34 15.69
CA ALA A 223 -1.91 18.57 16.44
C ALA A 223 -3.16 19.10 17.17
N THR A 224 -4.36 18.72 16.73
CA THR A 224 -5.66 19.19 17.22
C THR A 224 -6.57 18.05 17.73
N ALA A 225 -5.99 17.01 18.33
CA ALA A 225 -6.81 15.96 18.94
C ALA A 225 -7.62 16.56 20.12
N PRO A 226 -8.95 16.33 20.20
CA PRO A 226 -9.72 16.76 21.36
C PRO A 226 -9.22 16.01 22.59
N LYS A 227 -9.15 16.70 23.74
CA LYS A 227 -8.85 16.11 25.05
C LYS A 227 -10.03 15.22 25.49
N SER A 228 -10.25 14.10 24.81
CA SER A 228 -11.17 13.05 25.27
C SER A 228 -10.41 12.11 26.21
N GLY A 229 -10.98 11.88 27.39
CA GLY A 229 -10.31 11.43 28.62
C GLY A 229 -9.66 10.05 28.64
N THR A 230 -9.63 9.32 27.53
CA THR A 230 -8.98 8.00 27.41
C THR A 230 -7.64 8.02 26.65
N GLN A 231 -7.25 9.16 26.04
CA GLN A 231 -5.97 9.30 25.30
C GLN A 231 -4.82 9.91 26.12
N THR A 232 -4.96 9.99 27.43
CA THR A 232 -4.13 10.84 28.30
C THR A 232 -2.71 10.33 28.54
N TRP A 233 -2.43 9.03 28.38
CA TRP A 233 -1.09 8.48 28.64
C TRP A 233 -0.21 8.34 27.38
N LEU A 234 -0.78 7.93 26.23
CA LEU A 234 -0.06 7.82 24.95
C LEU A 234 0.21 9.18 24.29
N ALA A 235 -0.44 10.24 24.77
CA ALA A 235 -0.25 11.62 24.31
C ALA A 235 0.73 12.43 25.18
N ALA A 236 1.41 11.84 26.16
CA ALA A 236 2.46 12.55 26.87
C ALA A 236 3.65 12.86 25.93
N GLY A 237 4.27 14.03 26.09
CA GLY A 237 5.45 14.44 25.31
C GLY A 237 5.20 15.45 24.19
N SER A 238 6.30 16.00 23.69
CA SER A 238 6.31 17.03 22.65
C SER A 238 5.80 16.50 21.31
N MET A 239 5.32 17.37 20.42
CA MET A 239 4.95 16.97 19.05
C MET A 239 6.10 16.30 18.29
N GLN A 240 7.35 16.60 18.63
CA GLN A 240 8.53 15.98 18.05
C GLN A 240 8.69 14.52 18.51
N GLU A 241 8.54 14.27 19.80
CA GLU A 241 8.58 12.91 20.37
C GLU A 241 7.48 12.04 19.79
N ARG A 242 6.23 12.55 19.74
CA ARG A 242 5.11 11.83 19.13
C ARG A 242 5.37 11.47 17.67
N ARG A 243 5.97 12.38 16.88
CA ARG A 243 6.34 12.12 15.49
C ARG A 243 7.43 11.05 15.37
N ARG A 244 8.43 11.06 16.26
CA ARG A 244 9.49 10.03 16.29
C ARG A 244 8.91 8.66 16.66
N SER A 245 8.11 8.58 17.72
CA SER A 245 7.46 7.33 18.14
C SER A 245 6.57 6.77 17.03
N PHE A 246 5.79 7.63 16.36
CA PHE A 246 5.02 7.22 15.19
C PHE A 246 5.91 6.70 14.07
N TYR A 247 6.99 7.41 13.72
CA TYR A 247 7.86 6.97 12.63
C TYR A 247 8.50 5.62 12.92
N PHE A 248 9.14 5.46 14.08
CA PHE A 248 9.82 4.21 14.42
C PHE A 248 8.81 3.07 14.57
N GLY A 249 7.70 3.28 15.26
CA GLY A 249 6.65 2.27 15.37
C GLY A 249 6.08 1.85 14.01
N HIS A 250 5.80 2.82 13.14
CA HIS A 250 5.28 2.54 11.80
C HIS A 250 6.29 1.78 10.94
N VAL A 251 7.55 2.23 10.89
CA VAL A 251 8.60 1.57 10.11
C VAL A 251 8.90 0.17 10.66
N SER A 252 8.95 -0.02 11.99
CA SER A 252 9.09 -1.34 12.60
C SER A 252 7.96 -2.28 12.22
N LEU A 253 6.71 -1.83 12.24
CA LEU A 253 5.57 -2.63 11.78
C LEU A 253 5.67 -2.97 10.29
N VAL A 254 6.15 -2.06 9.44
CA VAL A 254 6.41 -2.33 8.02
C VAL A 254 7.51 -3.38 7.85
N VAL A 255 8.59 -3.31 8.63
CA VAL A 255 9.66 -4.33 8.61
C VAL A 255 9.10 -5.70 9.01
N ILE A 256 8.31 -5.76 10.10
CA ILE A 256 7.66 -7.01 10.54
C ILE A 256 6.75 -7.55 9.44
N LEU A 257 5.91 -6.71 8.84
CA LEU A 257 5.02 -7.09 7.73
C LEU A 257 5.83 -7.69 6.56
N CYS A 258 6.88 -7.00 6.11
CA CYS A 258 7.69 -7.44 4.97
C CYS A 258 8.48 -8.72 5.28
N SER A 259 9.08 -8.83 6.46
CA SER A 259 9.80 -10.04 6.88
C SER A 259 8.85 -11.23 6.98
N ALA A 260 7.69 -11.06 7.61
CA ALA A 260 6.68 -12.10 7.71
C ALA A 260 6.16 -12.53 6.33
N ALA A 261 5.88 -11.59 5.42
CA ALA A 261 5.48 -11.90 4.05
C ALA A 261 6.59 -12.61 3.25
N TYR A 262 7.86 -12.30 3.47
CA TYR A 262 9.00 -12.98 2.82
C TYR A 262 9.08 -14.47 3.21
N PHE A 263 8.88 -14.78 4.50
CA PHE A 263 8.90 -16.15 5.00
C PHE A 263 7.57 -16.89 4.83
N HIS A 264 6.47 -16.18 4.55
CA HIS A 264 5.16 -16.77 4.29
C HIS A 264 5.15 -17.63 3.03
N VAL A 265 5.70 -17.13 1.90
CA VAL A 265 5.69 -17.88 0.64
C VAL A 265 6.74 -17.37 -0.35
N ALA A 266 7.34 -18.27 -1.14
CA ALA A 266 8.39 -17.94 -2.10
C ALA A 266 7.97 -16.86 -3.12
N GLN A 267 6.72 -16.90 -3.59
CA GLN A 267 6.22 -15.94 -4.58
C GLN A 267 6.15 -14.50 -4.05
N ALA A 268 6.08 -14.30 -2.72
CA ALA A 268 6.07 -12.96 -2.12
C ALA A 268 7.49 -12.37 -1.99
N GLN A 269 8.53 -13.22 -2.00
CA GLN A 269 9.91 -12.81 -1.70
C GLN A 269 10.41 -11.73 -2.66
N GLY A 270 10.12 -11.88 -3.97
CA GLY A 270 10.50 -10.90 -4.98
C GLY A 270 9.97 -9.50 -4.66
N TYR A 271 8.70 -9.39 -4.28
CA TYR A 271 8.10 -8.10 -3.92
C TYR A 271 8.67 -7.53 -2.62
N MET A 272 9.02 -8.37 -1.65
CA MET A 272 9.63 -7.90 -0.39
C MET A 272 11.04 -7.36 -0.64
N LEU A 273 11.84 -8.03 -1.47
CA LEU A 273 13.17 -7.56 -1.88
C LEU A 273 13.08 -6.25 -2.68
N GLN A 274 12.13 -6.15 -3.60
CA GLN A 274 11.87 -4.89 -4.33
C GLN A 274 11.40 -3.77 -3.39
N THR A 275 10.60 -4.09 -2.37
CA THR A 275 10.15 -3.12 -1.36
C THR A 275 11.34 -2.62 -0.53
N LEU A 276 12.23 -3.51 -0.10
CA LEU A 276 13.46 -3.16 0.59
C LEU A 276 14.36 -2.27 -0.28
N GLY A 277 14.62 -2.67 -1.52
CA GLY A 277 15.40 -1.89 -2.48
C GLY A 277 14.78 -0.51 -2.72
N SER A 278 13.46 -0.45 -2.90
CA SER A 278 12.69 0.80 -3.02
C SER A 278 12.83 1.71 -1.81
N SER A 279 12.83 1.15 -0.60
CA SER A 279 13.05 1.89 0.65
C SER A 279 14.43 2.53 0.70
N VAL A 280 15.46 1.75 0.39
CA VAL A 280 16.87 2.20 0.38
C VAL A 280 17.05 3.32 -0.64
N LEU A 281 16.56 3.12 -1.87
CA LEU A 281 16.63 4.11 -2.94
C LEU A 281 15.88 5.40 -2.54
N ASN A 282 14.68 5.28 -1.98
CA ASN A 282 13.88 6.43 -1.56
C ASN A 282 14.57 7.25 -0.46
N GLY A 283 15.19 6.57 0.50
CA GLY A 283 16.00 7.19 1.55
C GLY A 283 17.23 7.91 0.99
N ALA A 284 17.98 7.26 0.09
CA ALA A 284 19.15 7.84 -0.55
C ALA A 284 18.81 9.09 -1.37
N CYS A 285 17.75 9.02 -2.17
CA CYS A 285 17.24 10.16 -2.95
C CYS A 285 16.83 11.33 -2.04
N SER A 286 16.04 11.05 -0.99
CA SER A 286 15.60 12.07 -0.04
C SER A 286 16.78 12.75 0.66
N LEU A 287 17.79 11.97 1.07
CA LEU A 287 19.00 12.49 1.70
C LEU A 287 19.82 13.36 0.75
N ALA A 288 20.00 12.92 -0.50
CA ALA A 288 20.68 13.69 -1.53
C ALA A 288 20.00 15.05 -1.76
N MET A 289 18.66 15.06 -1.86
CA MET A 289 17.88 16.29 -2.03
C MET A 289 17.98 17.24 -0.84
N ILE A 290 18.01 16.71 0.39
CA ILE A 290 18.24 17.54 1.59
C ILE A 290 19.61 18.20 1.53
N ARG A 291 20.65 17.43 1.20
CA ARG A 291 22.04 17.90 1.15
C ARG A 291 22.25 18.91 0.01
N TRP A 292 21.76 18.64 -1.19
CA TRP A 292 21.92 19.55 -2.34
C TRP A 292 21.09 20.82 -2.19
N GLY A 293 19.82 20.71 -1.78
CA GLY A 293 18.97 21.87 -1.54
C GLY A 293 19.36 22.68 -0.29
N GLY A 294 20.42 22.30 0.42
CA GLY A 294 21.07 23.10 1.46
C GLY A 294 22.31 23.87 0.98
N ARG A 295 22.87 23.52 -0.18
CA ARG A 295 24.06 24.17 -0.78
C ARG A 295 23.73 25.32 -1.73
N VAL A 296 22.45 25.53 -2.06
CA VAL A 296 21.96 26.62 -2.94
C VAL A 296 21.38 27.77 -2.10
N LYS A 297 22.04 28.11 -0.99
CA LYS A 297 21.73 29.29 -0.19
C LYS A 297 22.95 30.18 -0.11
#